data_AF-A0A7S1TJU0-F1
#
_entry.id   AF-A0A7S1TJU0-F1
#
_cell.length_a   1.000
_cell.length_b   1.000
_cell.length_c   1.000
_cell.angle_alpha   90.00
_cell.angle_beta   90.00
_cell.angle_gamma   90.00
#
_symmetry.space_group_name_H-M   'P 1'
#
loop_
_entity.id
_entity.type
_entity.pdbx_description
1 polymer ?
#
loop_
_entity_poly.entity_id
_entity_poly.type
_entity_poly.pdbx_seq_one_letter_code
_entity_poly.pdbx_strand_id
1 'polypeptide(L)'
;FKPFSAIVALDARQCERRMQLSDALAALTKTYMATEVEAMQLVWQHIRRERLQCAEAPEEVRVDEALWRMICAAQSDGDAPLFLPRPHQHARVVYVHQVAQAVLKNMTPAASVFKVRCLVHGTERANESWFDVRCDIIRNENEHEHDSGSGSGSVDNVDSRALDAAQKSGDTARVQPRQKGGSSAELDALVTAESAHIEALRALARHKQRRDFMLAFASDARGMCARLAASQ
;
A
#
# COMPACT_ATOMS: atom_id res chain seq x y z
N PHE A 1 17.48 37.40 29.97
CA PHE A 1 16.79 36.29 29.27
C PHE A 1 17.12 34.97 29.98
N LYS A 2 16.13 34.14 30.34
CA LYS A 2 16.36 32.79 30.86
C LYS A 2 16.48 31.81 29.68
N PRO A 3 17.44 30.87 29.69
CA PRO A 3 17.50 29.85 28.65
C PRO A 3 16.25 28.97 28.68
N PHE A 4 15.73 28.60 27.51
CA PHE A 4 14.62 27.67 27.38
C PHE A 4 14.91 26.64 26.29
N SER A 5 14.29 25.46 26.43
CA SER A 5 14.33 24.42 25.41
C SER A 5 13.01 24.41 24.64
N ALA A 6 13.10 24.38 23.30
CA ALA A 6 11.97 24.17 22.42
C ALA A 6 12.20 22.92 21.55
N ILE A 7 11.12 22.29 21.11
CA ILE A 7 11.16 21.23 20.10
C ILE A 7 10.56 21.81 18.83
N VAL A 8 11.34 21.87 17.76
CA VAL A 8 10.88 22.24 16.42
C VAL A 8 10.53 20.96 15.69
N ALA A 9 9.28 20.85 15.24
CA ALA A 9 8.79 19.74 14.44
C ALA A 9 8.65 20.23 12.99
N LEU A 10 9.40 19.63 12.06
CA LEU A 10 9.27 19.87 10.62
C LEU A 10 8.48 18.72 10.02
N ASP A 11 7.31 19.03 9.45
CA ASP A 11 6.47 18.06 8.75
C ASP A 11 6.73 18.16 7.25
N ALA A 12 7.45 17.19 6.70
CA ALA A 12 7.68 17.10 5.26
C ALA A 12 6.53 16.31 4.62
N ARG A 13 5.92 16.85 3.55
CA ARG A 13 4.92 16.12 2.76
C ARG A 13 5.54 14.80 2.31
N GLN A 14 4.97 13.70 2.78
CA GLN A 14 5.45 12.38 2.41
C GLN A 14 5.08 12.05 0.98
N CYS A 15 6.04 11.44 0.30
CA CYS A 15 5.75 10.64 -0.86
C CYS A 15 5.05 9.36 -0.37
N GLU A 16 3.73 9.28 -0.57
CA GLU A 16 2.86 8.23 -0.03
C GLU A 16 3.27 6.80 -0.44
N ARG A 17 4.13 6.68 -1.47
CA ARG A 17 4.53 5.39 -2.05
C ARG A 17 5.66 4.68 -1.31
N ARG A 18 6.55 5.40 -0.60
CA ARG A 18 7.72 4.79 0.06
C ARG A 18 7.56 4.72 1.56
N MET A 19 7.65 3.51 2.10
CA MET A 19 7.53 3.22 3.53
C MET A 19 8.89 2.93 4.15
N GLN A 20 8.99 3.21 5.44
CA GLN A 20 10.13 2.84 6.28
C GLN A 20 10.02 1.37 6.67
N LEU A 21 11.10 0.63 6.46
CA LEU A 21 11.19 -0.79 6.81
C LEU A 21 11.65 -0.95 8.25
N SER A 22 11.15 -1.96 8.96
CA SER A 22 11.65 -2.36 10.27
C SER A 22 13.12 -2.79 10.17
N ASP A 23 13.88 -2.73 11.27
CA ASP A 23 15.29 -3.13 11.29
C ASP A 23 15.51 -4.56 10.80
N ALA A 24 14.58 -5.47 11.10
CA ALA A 24 14.66 -6.86 10.68
C ALA A 24 14.47 -7.01 9.16
N LEU A 25 13.49 -6.31 8.58
CA LEU A 25 13.25 -6.31 7.14
C LEU A 25 14.35 -5.54 6.39
N ALA A 26 14.86 -4.46 6.98
CA ALA A 26 15.95 -3.68 6.42
C ALA A 26 17.26 -4.47 6.38
N ALA A 27 17.56 -5.26 7.41
CA ALA A 27 18.71 -6.14 7.44
C ALA A 27 18.63 -7.23 6.35
N LEU A 28 17.44 -7.78 6.09
CA LEU A 28 17.20 -8.78 5.05
C LEU A 28 17.36 -8.21 3.64
N THR A 29 16.75 -7.04 3.40
CA THR A 29 16.66 -6.41 2.07
C THR A 29 17.83 -5.47 1.75
N LYS A 30 18.63 -5.10 2.76
CA LYS A 30 19.73 -4.11 2.69
C LYS A 30 19.27 -2.71 2.27
N THR A 31 18.02 -2.36 2.56
CA THR A 31 17.47 -1.01 2.36
C THR A 31 16.62 -0.60 3.55
N TYR A 32 16.54 0.69 3.85
CA TYR A 32 15.73 1.22 4.96
C TYR A 32 14.38 1.77 4.49
N MET A 33 14.22 2.01 3.19
CA MET A 33 12.98 2.51 2.60
C MET A 33 12.69 1.85 1.27
N ALA A 34 11.46 1.42 1.07
CA ALA A 34 11.01 0.79 -0.16
C ALA A 34 9.50 0.98 -0.35
N THR A 35 9.02 0.81 -1.58
CA THR A 35 7.59 0.57 -1.83
C THR A 35 7.21 -0.84 -1.37
N GLU A 36 5.91 -1.13 -1.21
CA GLU A 36 5.44 -2.49 -0.87
C GLU A 36 5.92 -3.53 -1.89
N VAL A 37 5.81 -3.18 -3.18
CA VAL A 37 6.19 -4.04 -4.29
C VAL A 37 7.70 -4.31 -4.27
N GLU A 38 8.51 -3.28 -4.08
CA GLU A 38 9.97 -3.42 -3.96
C GLU A 38 10.36 -4.30 -2.78
N ALA A 39 9.78 -4.08 -1.60
CA ALA A 39 10.06 -4.88 -0.41
C ALA A 39 9.71 -6.36 -0.64
N MET A 40 8.54 -6.65 -1.20
CA MET A 40 8.13 -8.01 -1.55
C MET A 40 9.08 -8.65 -2.56
N GLN A 41 9.48 -7.92 -3.60
CA GLN A 41 10.43 -8.42 -4.61
C GLN A 41 11.79 -8.74 -3.99
N LEU A 42 12.32 -7.90 -3.10
CA LEU A 42 13.60 -8.13 -2.44
C LEU A 42 13.56 -9.35 -1.52
N VAL A 43 12.47 -9.54 -0.76
CA VAL A 43 12.28 -10.75 0.05
C VAL A 43 12.16 -12.00 -0.84
N TRP A 44 11.43 -11.91 -1.95
CA TRP A 44 11.32 -13.03 -2.89
C TRP A 44 12.65 -13.39 -3.56
N GLN A 45 13.46 -12.38 -3.92
CA GLN A 45 14.81 -12.59 -4.44
C GLN A 45 15.69 -13.32 -3.42
N HIS A 46 15.58 -12.98 -2.14
CA HIS A 46 16.29 -13.69 -1.08
C HIS A 46 15.87 -15.17 -1.01
N ILE A 47 14.56 -15.46 -0.98
CA ILE A 47 14.02 -16.84 -0.99
C ILE A 47 14.56 -17.65 -2.16
N ARG A 48 14.60 -17.05 -3.36
CA ARG A 48 15.14 -17.70 -4.56
C ARG A 48 16.65 -17.92 -4.49
N ARG A 49 17.41 -16.92 -4.02
CA ARG A 49 18.87 -16.99 -3.91
C ARG A 49 19.31 -18.10 -2.96
N GLU A 50 18.65 -18.20 -1.81
CA GLU A 50 18.94 -19.20 -0.78
C GLU A 50 18.22 -20.55 -1.02
N ARG A 51 17.46 -20.68 -2.12
CA ARG A 51 16.69 -21.89 -2.51
C ARG A 51 15.76 -22.39 -1.40
N LEU A 52 15.07 -21.46 -0.75
CA LEU A 52 14.22 -21.73 0.41
C LEU A 52 12.82 -22.24 0.04
N GLN A 53 12.39 -22.09 -1.21
CA GLN A 53 11.11 -22.61 -1.68
C GLN A 53 11.12 -24.14 -1.74
N CYS A 54 10.08 -24.79 -1.21
CA CYS A 54 9.93 -26.24 -1.27
C CYS A 54 9.63 -26.69 -2.71
N ALA A 55 10.40 -27.67 -3.23
CA ALA A 55 10.23 -28.16 -4.60
C ALA A 55 8.93 -28.95 -4.80
N GLU A 56 8.48 -29.67 -3.76
CA GLU A 56 7.27 -30.51 -3.78
C GLU A 56 5.99 -29.70 -3.49
N ALA A 57 6.12 -28.56 -2.80
CA ALA A 57 5.03 -27.67 -2.42
C ALA A 57 5.45 -26.21 -2.64
N PRO A 58 5.28 -25.64 -3.86
CA PRO A 58 5.73 -24.29 -4.20
C PRO A 58 5.14 -23.18 -3.34
N GLU A 59 4.01 -23.42 -2.70
CA GLU A 59 3.33 -22.53 -1.76
C GLU A 59 4.01 -22.49 -0.38
N GLU A 60 4.98 -23.37 -0.11
CA GLU A 60 5.71 -23.48 1.14
C GLU A 60 7.16 -22.98 1.02
N VAL A 61 7.62 -22.29 2.06
CA VAL A 61 8.96 -21.69 2.18
C VAL A 61 9.61 -22.18 3.47
N ARG A 62 10.83 -22.69 3.36
CA ARG A 62 11.72 -22.97 4.49
C ARG A 62 12.25 -21.67 5.05
N VAL A 63 12.07 -21.45 6.35
CA VAL A 63 12.47 -20.22 7.01
C VAL A 63 13.89 -20.36 7.53
N ASP A 64 14.80 -19.58 6.95
CA ASP A 64 16.14 -19.40 7.46
C ASP A 64 16.17 -18.42 8.65
N GLU A 65 17.34 -18.20 9.23
CA GLU A 65 17.47 -17.32 10.40
C GLU A 65 17.08 -15.86 10.10
N ALA A 66 17.38 -15.36 8.89
CA ALA A 66 17.08 -13.98 8.52
C ALA A 66 15.58 -13.76 8.31
N LEU A 67 14.91 -14.65 7.57
CA LEU A 67 13.46 -14.63 7.42
C LEU A 67 12.76 -14.85 8.75
N TRP A 68 13.29 -15.72 9.62
CA TRP A 68 12.70 -15.97 10.93
C TRP A 68 12.66 -14.70 11.78
N ARG A 69 13.75 -13.93 11.83
CA ARG A 69 13.79 -12.67 12.59
C ARG A 69 12.80 -11.65 12.05
N MET A 70 12.72 -11.47 10.73
CA MET A 70 11.74 -10.59 10.10
C MET A 70 10.32 -11.03 10.45
N ILE A 71 10.05 -12.32 10.34
CA ILE A 71 8.77 -12.93 10.66
C ILE A 71 8.38 -12.69 12.14
N CYS A 72 9.30 -12.92 13.07
CA CYS A 72 9.06 -12.69 14.50
C CYS A 72 8.83 -11.21 14.80
N ALA A 73 9.55 -10.30 14.14
CA ALA A 73 9.36 -8.86 14.29
C ALA A 73 7.96 -8.41 13.83
N ALA A 74 7.33 -9.13 12.89
CA ALA A 74 5.94 -8.88 12.47
C ALA A 74 4.88 -9.42 13.45
N GLN A 75 5.27 -10.18 14.47
CA GLN A 75 4.36 -10.68 15.50
C GLN A 75 4.37 -9.73 16.70
N SER A 76 3.41 -8.82 16.76
CA SER A 76 3.17 -8.00 17.94
C SER A 76 2.50 -8.80 19.06
N ASP A 77 2.80 -8.42 20.31
CA ASP A 77 2.19 -8.97 21.54
C ASP A 77 0.66 -8.75 21.52
N GLY A 78 -0.09 -9.75 21.05
CA GLY A 78 -1.56 -9.73 21.04
C GLY A 78 -2.22 -10.33 19.80
N ASP A 79 -1.48 -10.51 18.70
CA ASP A 79 -2.00 -11.19 17.52
C ASP A 79 -1.90 -12.71 17.70
N ALA A 80 -2.90 -13.45 17.19
CA ALA A 80 -2.81 -14.89 17.08
C ALA A 80 -1.51 -15.25 16.32
N PRO A 81 -0.72 -16.21 16.82
CA PRO A 81 0.55 -16.53 16.18
C PRO A 81 0.29 -16.94 14.73
N LEU A 82 0.91 -16.23 13.79
CA LEU A 82 0.90 -16.57 12.36
C LEU A 82 1.49 -17.98 12.11
N PHE A 83 2.11 -18.57 13.14
CA PHE A 83 2.70 -19.90 13.12
C PHE A 83 1.94 -20.85 14.04
N LEU A 84 1.41 -21.92 13.46
CA LEU A 84 1.22 -23.17 14.18
C LEU A 84 2.49 -24.00 13.96
N PRO A 85 3.40 -24.12 14.95
CA PRO A 85 4.54 -25.01 14.79
C PRO A 85 4.01 -26.44 14.61
N ARG A 86 4.32 -27.07 13.47
CA ARG A 86 4.10 -28.51 13.31
C ARG A 86 5.12 -29.25 14.19
N PRO A 87 4.70 -30.22 15.03
CA PRO A 87 5.54 -30.79 16.09
C PRO A 87 6.73 -31.66 15.63
N HIS A 88 7.00 -31.82 14.32
CA HIS A 88 7.93 -32.85 13.83
C HIS A 88 8.94 -32.42 12.76
N GLN A 89 9.23 -31.14 12.56
CA GLN A 89 10.22 -30.73 11.55
C GLN A 89 11.22 -29.70 12.09
N HIS A 90 12.50 -30.08 12.07
CA HIS A 90 13.63 -29.20 12.36
C HIS A 90 13.74 -28.01 11.39
N ALA A 91 13.07 -28.09 10.24
CA ALA A 91 12.90 -26.97 9.32
C ALA A 91 11.57 -26.27 9.63
N ARG A 92 11.64 -24.99 10.02
CA ARG A 92 10.46 -24.13 10.14
C ARG A 92 9.95 -23.87 8.72
N VAL A 93 8.74 -24.32 8.41
CA VAL A 93 8.10 -24.12 7.10
C VAL A 93 6.92 -23.18 7.26
N VAL A 94 6.78 -22.20 6.37
CA VAL A 94 5.70 -21.22 6.35
C VAL A 94 5.14 -21.09 4.94
N TYR A 95 3.90 -20.64 4.81
CA TYR A 95 3.32 -20.41 3.50
C TYR A 95 3.79 -19.08 2.90
N VAL A 96 3.91 -19.00 1.57
CA VAL A 96 4.31 -17.78 0.85
C VAL A 96 3.44 -16.57 1.23
N HIS A 97 2.13 -16.76 1.39
CA HIS A 97 1.22 -15.67 1.78
C HIS A 97 1.50 -15.15 3.19
N GLN A 98 1.99 -15.99 4.11
CA GLN A 98 2.35 -15.58 5.46
C GLN A 98 3.63 -14.74 5.46
N VAL A 99 4.58 -15.08 4.58
CA VAL A 99 5.77 -14.25 4.35
C VAL A 99 5.37 -12.87 3.83
N ALA A 100 4.46 -12.81 2.85
CA ALA A 100 3.95 -11.54 2.32
C ALA A 100 3.28 -10.68 3.41
N GLN A 101 2.44 -11.29 4.25
CA GLN A 101 1.82 -10.60 5.39
C GLN A 101 2.87 -10.10 6.39
N ALA A 102 3.91 -10.90 6.67
CA ALA A 102 4.99 -10.49 7.56
C ALA A 102 5.79 -9.31 6.98
N VAL A 103 6.02 -9.25 5.66
CA VAL A 103 6.66 -8.10 5.01
C VAL A 103 5.84 -6.85 5.25
N LEU A 104 4.54 -6.86 4.94
CA LEU A 104 3.67 -5.69 5.09
C LEU A 104 3.59 -5.20 6.54
N LYS A 105 3.52 -6.11 7.52
CA LYS A 105 3.53 -5.74 8.96
C LYS A 105 4.86 -5.11 9.41
N ASN A 106 5.96 -5.38 8.72
CA ASN A 106 7.27 -4.77 8.98
C ASN A 106 7.47 -3.45 8.23
N MET A 107 6.45 -2.92 7.57
CA MET A 107 6.49 -1.63 6.90
C MET A 107 5.68 -0.63 7.70
N THR A 108 6.23 0.56 7.86
CA THR A 108 5.56 1.69 8.51
C THR A 108 5.64 2.90 7.59
N PRO A 109 4.61 3.77 7.57
CA PRO A 109 4.77 5.08 6.97
C PRO A 109 6.03 5.72 7.55
N ALA A 110 6.85 6.36 6.72
CA ALA A 110 8.05 7.01 7.22
C ALA A 110 7.67 8.00 8.35
N ALA A 111 8.59 8.42 9.19
CA ALA A 111 8.31 9.57 10.05
C ALA A 111 8.29 10.83 9.16
N SER A 112 7.13 11.50 9.01
CA SER A 112 7.07 12.80 8.31
C SER A 112 7.61 13.94 9.17
N VAL A 113 7.73 13.69 10.48
CA VAL A 113 8.02 14.69 11.50
C VAL A 113 9.46 14.56 12.00
N PHE A 114 10.32 15.48 11.57
CA PHE A 114 11.65 15.67 12.15
C PHE A 114 11.54 16.54 13.40
N LYS A 115 11.91 16.02 14.57
CA LYS A 115 11.88 16.77 15.83
C LYS A 115 13.29 17.15 16.26
N VAL A 116 13.62 18.44 16.22
CA VAL A 116 14.90 18.97 16.70
C VAL A 116 14.67 19.69 18.03
N ARG A 117 15.40 19.29 19.07
CA ARG A 117 15.40 20.01 20.35
C ARG A 117 16.42 21.15 20.27
N CYS A 118 15.93 22.39 20.25
CA CYS A 118 16.76 23.59 20.27
C CYS A 118 16.93 24.08 21.71
N LEU A 119 18.17 24.40 22.11
CA LEU A 119 18.50 25.06 23.36
C LEU A 119 18.84 26.52 23.05
N VAL A 120 17.95 27.44 23.42
CA VAL A 120 18.16 28.87 23.16
C VAL A 120 18.91 29.47 24.34
N HIS A 121 20.21 29.72 24.17
CA HIS A 121 21.01 30.50 25.11
C HIS A 121 20.97 31.98 24.71
N GLY A 122 20.66 32.87 25.66
CA GLY A 122 20.46 34.30 25.43
C GLY A 122 21.73 35.11 25.14
N THR A 123 22.68 34.55 24.40
CA THR A 123 23.91 35.22 23.94
C THR A 123 23.81 35.46 22.44
N GLU A 124 24.08 36.68 21.98
CA GLU A 124 23.94 37.20 20.60
C GLU A 124 24.72 36.47 19.49
N ARG A 125 25.27 35.28 19.75
CA ARG A 125 25.88 34.45 18.71
C ARG A 125 24.87 33.39 18.30
N ALA A 126 24.33 33.56 17.09
CA ALA A 126 23.74 32.46 16.34
C ALA A 126 24.82 31.38 16.19
N ASN A 127 24.82 30.39 17.10
CA ASN A 127 25.49 29.13 16.83
C ASN A 127 24.62 28.44 15.78
N GLU A 128 24.93 28.73 14.51
CA GLU A 128 24.18 28.24 13.37
C GLU A 128 24.22 26.72 13.36
N SER A 129 23.10 26.10 13.71
CA SER A 129 22.90 24.66 13.55
C SER A 129 22.22 24.46 12.21
N TRP A 130 23.01 24.16 11.19
CA TRP A 130 22.51 23.83 9.86
C TRP A 130 22.20 22.33 9.80
N PHE A 131 21.01 21.97 9.32
CA PHE A 131 20.64 20.59 9.01
C PHE A 131 20.27 20.52 7.53
N ASP A 132 20.95 19.66 6.77
CA ASP A 132 20.65 19.41 5.36
C ASP A 132 19.61 18.29 5.27
N VAL A 133 18.41 18.63 4.79
CA VAL A 133 17.32 17.69 4.58
C VAL A 133 17.13 17.52 3.08
N ARG A 134 17.45 16.33 2.57
CA ARG A 134 17.25 16.00 1.16
C ARG A 134 15.76 15.79 0.86
N CYS A 135 15.19 16.73 0.12
CA CYS A 135 13.80 16.68 -0.36
C CYS A 135 13.78 16.20 -1.81
N ASP A 136 14.26 14.99 -2.08
CA ASP A 136 14.54 14.51 -3.44
C ASP A 136 13.28 14.17 -4.27
N ILE A 137 12.06 14.26 -3.69
CA ILE A 137 10.88 13.57 -4.24
C ILE A 137 9.78 14.51 -4.79
N ILE A 138 9.74 15.79 -4.41
CA ILE A 138 8.59 16.64 -4.76
C ILE A 138 8.59 17.10 -6.24
N ARG A 139 9.77 17.16 -6.88
CA ARG A 139 9.90 17.73 -8.23
C ARG A 139 9.92 16.69 -9.35
N ASN A 140 10.52 15.52 -9.11
CA ASN A 140 10.77 14.54 -10.18
C ASN A 140 9.59 13.60 -10.47
N GLU A 141 8.69 13.32 -9.52
CA GLU A 141 7.58 12.38 -9.79
C GLU A 141 6.52 13.00 -10.72
N ASN A 142 6.21 14.29 -10.59
CA ASN A 142 5.29 14.97 -11.51
C ASN A 142 5.88 15.15 -12.92
N GLU A 143 7.21 15.28 -13.04
CA GLU A 143 7.88 15.39 -14.34
C GLU A 143 8.08 13.99 -14.97
N HIS A 144 8.41 12.94 -14.21
CA HIS A 144 8.52 11.57 -14.73
C HIS A 144 7.18 10.88 -15.00
N GLU A 145 6.07 11.25 -14.35
CA GLU A 145 4.75 10.76 -14.78
C GLU A 145 4.36 11.29 -16.17
N HIS A 146 4.92 12.43 -16.59
CA HIS A 146 4.80 12.94 -17.96
C HIS A 146 5.90 12.44 -18.92
N ASP A 147 7.13 12.20 -18.44
CA ASP A 147 8.27 11.78 -19.28
C ASP A 147 8.49 10.26 -19.36
N SER A 148 7.76 9.44 -18.58
CA SER A 148 7.72 7.97 -18.78
C SER A 148 6.83 7.59 -19.97
N GLY A 149 6.80 8.44 -20.99
CA GLY A 149 6.36 8.08 -22.33
C GLY A 149 7.36 7.11 -22.93
N SER A 150 6.96 5.84 -23.01
CA SER A 150 7.42 4.98 -24.09
C SER A 150 7.30 5.78 -25.40
N GLY A 151 8.42 5.98 -26.09
CA GLY A 151 8.51 6.96 -27.16
C GLY A 151 7.35 6.91 -28.17
N SER A 152 6.52 7.94 -28.16
CA SER A 152 5.79 8.37 -29.34
C SER A 152 6.55 9.57 -29.91
N GLY A 153 7.40 9.30 -30.91
CA GLY A 153 7.95 10.35 -31.74
C GLY A 153 6.79 11.15 -32.36
N SER A 154 6.81 12.45 -32.07
CA SER A 154 6.53 13.57 -32.98
C SER A 154 5.44 13.37 -34.03
N VAL A 155 4.47 14.27 -34.05
CA VAL A 155 4.26 15.25 -35.14
C VAL A 155 2.94 16.00 -34.87
N ASP A 156 3.07 17.32 -34.83
CA ASP A 156 2.09 18.38 -35.07
C ASP A 156 1.12 18.85 -33.96
N ASN A 157 1.61 19.90 -33.29
CA ASN A 157 0.87 21.15 -33.06
C ASN A 157 -0.15 21.44 -34.17
N VAL A 158 -1.45 21.34 -33.87
CA VAL A 158 -2.51 22.07 -34.61
C VAL A 158 -3.59 22.55 -33.63
N ASP A 159 -3.62 23.88 -33.48
CA ASP A 159 -4.76 24.76 -33.19
C ASP A 159 -5.78 24.37 -32.11
N SER A 160 -5.58 24.97 -30.93
CA SER A 160 -6.56 25.21 -29.86
C SER A 160 -7.71 26.17 -30.26
N ARG A 161 -8.18 26.10 -31.51
CA ARG A 161 -9.31 26.89 -32.05
C ARG A 161 -10.43 26.05 -32.67
N ALA A 162 -10.31 24.73 -32.68
CA ALA A 162 -11.31 23.84 -33.27
C ALA A 162 -12.37 23.30 -32.26
N LEU A 163 -12.32 23.68 -30.98
CA LEU A 163 -13.25 23.18 -29.95
C LEU A 163 -14.51 24.05 -29.75
N ASP A 164 -14.57 25.27 -30.29
CA ASP A 164 -15.73 26.17 -30.12
C ASP A 164 -16.70 26.21 -31.33
N ALA A 165 -16.45 25.44 -32.39
CA ALA A 165 -17.28 25.47 -33.61
C ALA A 165 -18.17 24.23 -33.84
N ALA A 166 -18.23 23.28 -32.89
CA ALA A 166 -18.96 22.02 -33.06
C ALA A 166 -20.26 21.92 -32.25
N GLN A 167 -20.85 23.05 -31.83
CA GLN A 167 -22.13 23.07 -31.10
C GLN A 167 -23.31 23.63 -31.93
N LYS A 168 -23.14 23.82 -33.24
CA LYS A 168 -24.19 24.30 -34.16
C LYS A 168 -24.18 23.58 -35.51
N SER A 169 -24.52 22.30 -35.53
CA SER A 169 -25.30 21.69 -36.62
C SER A 169 -25.54 20.24 -36.25
N GLY A 170 -26.78 19.91 -35.92
CA GLY A 170 -27.22 18.52 -35.91
C GLY A 170 -27.19 18.01 -37.34
N ASP A 171 -26.20 17.18 -37.67
CA ASP A 171 -26.31 16.21 -38.74
C ASP A 171 -25.28 15.09 -38.56
N THR A 172 -25.79 13.89 -38.30
CA THR A 172 -25.04 12.66 -38.13
C THR A 172 -24.60 12.14 -39.49
N ALA A 173 -23.37 12.46 -39.90
CA ALA A 173 -22.67 11.74 -40.96
C ALA A 173 -21.46 11.01 -40.36
N ARG A 174 -21.62 9.69 -40.29
CA ARG A 174 -20.69 8.70 -39.74
C ARG A 174 -19.38 8.69 -40.52
N VAL A 175 -18.37 9.40 -40.02
CA VAL A 175 -16.96 9.19 -40.37
C VAL A 175 -16.33 8.47 -39.19
N GLN A 176 -16.05 7.17 -39.37
CA GLN A 176 -15.27 6.40 -38.40
C GLN A 176 -13.79 6.79 -38.55
N PRO A 177 -13.15 7.41 -37.55
CA PRO A 177 -11.71 7.34 -37.45
C PRO A 177 -11.36 5.90 -37.05
N ARG A 178 -10.59 5.19 -37.89
CA ARG A 178 -9.90 3.96 -37.47
C ARG A 178 -8.79 4.35 -36.48
N GLN A 179 -9.16 4.72 -35.27
CA GLN A 179 -8.24 4.73 -34.14
C GLN A 179 -8.12 3.29 -33.63
N LYS A 180 -6.89 2.76 -33.60
CA LYS A 180 -6.52 1.63 -32.75
C LYS A 180 -6.62 2.08 -31.28
N GLY A 181 -7.84 2.28 -30.79
CA GLY A 181 -8.16 2.71 -29.43
C GLY A 181 -8.52 1.53 -28.53
N GLY A 182 -7.61 0.57 -28.40
CA GLY A 182 -7.84 -0.61 -27.56
C GLY A 182 -7.75 -0.32 -26.05
N SER A 183 -6.95 0.68 -25.63
CA SER A 183 -6.60 0.82 -24.21
C SER A 183 -7.69 1.45 -23.34
N SER A 184 -8.50 2.39 -23.85
CA SER A 184 -9.53 3.06 -23.02
C SER A 184 -10.76 2.20 -22.79
N ALA A 185 -11.22 1.47 -23.82
CA ALA A 185 -12.38 0.59 -23.70
C ALA A 185 -12.08 -0.66 -22.85
N GLU A 186 -10.84 -1.15 -22.88
CA GLU A 186 -10.39 -2.25 -22.02
C GLU A 186 -10.25 -1.80 -20.54
N LEU A 187 -9.80 -0.56 -20.29
CA LEU A 187 -9.77 0.00 -18.93
C LEU A 187 -11.18 0.23 -18.37
N ASP A 188 -12.10 0.76 -19.17
CA ASP A 188 -13.51 0.92 -18.74
C ASP A 188 -14.17 -0.45 -18.48
N ALA A 189 -13.79 -1.49 -19.25
CA ALA A 189 -14.25 -2.86 -19.02
C ALA A 189 -13.69 -3.46 -17.71
N LEU A 190 -12.43 -3.14 -17.35
CA LEU A 190 -11.84 -3.57 -16.08
C LEU A 190 -12.44 -2.84 -14.88
N VAL A 191 -12.68 -1.53 -14.98
CA VAL A 191 -13.33 -0.73 -13.93
C VAL A 191 -14.79 -1.19 -13.72
N THR A 192 -15.50 -1.56 -14.78
CA THR A 192 -16.84 -2.15 -14.67
C THR A 192 -16.84 -3.57 -14.10
N ALA A 193 -15.81 -4.37 -14.39
CA ALA A 193 -15.64 -5.67 -13.75
C ALA A 193 -15.32 -5.55 -12.25
N GLU A 194 -14.49 -4.57 -11.86
CA GLU A 194 -14.14 -4.30 -10.46
C GLU A 194 -15.34 -3.76 -9.67
N SER A 195 -16.13 -2.87 -10.27
CA SER A 195 -17.37 -2.37 -9.65
C SER A 195 -18.40 -3.49 -9.44
N ALA A 196 -18.54 -4.39 -10.41
CA ALA A 196 -19.39 -5.59 -10.27
C ALA A 196 -18.89 -6.52 -9.15
N HIS A 197 -17.57 -6.65 -8.97
CA HIS A 197 -16.99 -7.45 -7.88
C HIS A 197 -17.28 -6.83 -6.50
N ILE A 198 -17.14 -5.50 -6.37
CA ILE A 198 -17.49 -4.77 -5.15
C ILE A 198 -18.98 -4.91 -4.82
N GLU A 199 -19.85 -4.84 -5.82
CA GLU A 199 -21.29 -5.06 -5.63
C GLU A 199 -21.62 -6.49 -5.18
N ALA A 200 -20.94 -7.49 -5.73
CA ALA A 200 -21.07 -8.88 -5.30
C ALA A 200 -20.64 -9.08 -3.84
N LEU A 201 -19.54 -8.45 -3.41
CA LEU A 201 -19.09 -8.48 -2.02
C LEU A 201 -20.09 -7.80 -1.07
N ARG A 202 -20.67 -6.66 -1.48
CA ARG A 202 -21.75 -6.00 -0.72
C ARG A 202 -23.00 -6.88 -0.62
N ALA A 203 -23.36 -7.58 -1.70
CA ALA A 203 -24.48 -8.53 -1.69
C ALA A 203 -24.21 -9.69 -0.73
N LEU A 204 -23.00 -10.28 -0.78
CA LEU A 204 -22.59 -11.36 0.12
C LEU A 204 -22.64 -10.92 1.60
N ALA A 205 -22.17 -9.71 1.91
CA ALA A 205 -22.25 -9.16 3.26
C ALA A 205 -23.71 -9.03 3.74
N ARG A 206 -24.62 -8.56 2.89
CA ARG A 206 -26.07 -8.50 3.20
C ARG A 206 -26.66 -9.90 3.42
N HIS A 207 -26.28 -10.89 2.61
CA HIS A 207 -26.73 -12.26 2.78
C HIS A 207 -26.20 -12.89 4.07
N LYS A 208 -24.94 -12.66 4.42
CA LYS A 208 -24.34 -13.09 5.68
C LYS A 208 -25.09 -12.49 6.87
N GLN A 209 -25.34 -11.18 6.85
CA GLN A 209 -26.08 -10.50 7.92
C GLN A 209 -27.50 -11.07 8.08
N ARG A 210 -28.22 -11.31 6.98
CA ARG A 210 -29.55 -11.94 7.02
C ARG A 210 -29.50 -13.35 7.58
N ARG A 211 -28.52 -14.16 7.17
CA ARG A 211 -28.32 -15.51 7.70
C ARG A 211 -28.05 -15.49 9.19
N ASP A 212 -27.13 -14.65 9.64
CA ASP A 212 -26.73 -14.57 11.04
C ASP A 212 -27.91 -14.08 11.91
N PHE A 213 -28.73 -13.15 11.39
CA PHE A 213 -30.00 -12.76 12.01
C PHE A 213 -30.98 -13.93 12.12
N MET A 214 -31.19 -14.70 11.05
CA MET A 214 -32.08 -15.87 11.06
C MET A 214 -31.59 -16.96 12.03
N LEU A 215 -30.28 -17.17 12.15
CA LEU A 215 -29.69 -18.10 13.12
C LEU A 215 -29.88 -17.62 14.56
N ALA A 216 -29.69 -16.33 14.82
CA ALA A 216 -29.99 -15.73 16.12
C ALA A 216 -31.49 -15.85 16.47
N PHE A 217 -32.36 -15.73 15.47
CA PHE A 217 -33.80 -15.91 15.65
C PHE A 217 -34.17 -17.37 15.93
N ALA A 218 -33.56 -18.31 15.22
CA ALA A 218 -33.80 -19.74 15.43
C ALA A 218 -33.31 -20.23 16.81
N SER A 219 -32.26 -19.62 17.36
CA SER A 219 -31.71 -19.97 18.68
C SER A 219 -32.44 -19.31 19.85
N ASP A 220 -32.93 -18.07 19.70
CA ASP A 220 -33.70 -17.36 20.72
C ASP A 220 -34.70 -16.37 20.09
N ALA A 221 -35.81 -16.92 19.58
CA ALA A 221 -36.85 -16.13 18.92
C ALA A 221 -37.48 -15.10 19.87
N ARG A 222 -37.68 -15.47 21.15
CA ARG A 222 -38.36 -14.61 22.12
C ARG A 222 -37.51 -13.41 22.51
N GLY A 223 -36.22 -13.62 22.79
CA GLY A 223 -35.29 -12.52 23.07
C GLY A 223 -35.02 -11.65 21.85
N MET A 224 -34.96 -12.24 20.65
CA MET A 224 -34.87 -11.47 19.39
C MET A 224 -36.09 -10.57 19.17
N CYS A 225 -37.32 -11.09 19.31
CA CYS A 225 -38.54 -10.29 19.20
C CYS A 225 -38.58 -9.14 20.21
N ALA A 226 -38.16 -9.38 21.45
CA ALA A 226 -38.09 -8.33 22.47
C ALA A 226 -37.07 -7.23 22.11
N ARG A 227 -35.89 -7.62 21.61
CA ARG A 227 -34.86 -6.67 21.13
C ARG A 227 -35.34 -5.86 19.91
N LEU A 228 -36.01 -6.52 18.97
CA LEU A 228 -36.60 -5.85 17.80
C LEU A 228 -37.66 -4.83 18.20
N ALA A 229 -38.56 -5.20 19.10
CA ALA A 229 -39.61 -4.32 19.62
C ALA A 229 -39.07 -3.13 20.42
N ALA A 230 -37.89 -3.26 21.03
CA ALA A 230 -37.22 -2.14 21.70
C ALA A 230 -36.41 -1.24 20.75
N SER A 231 -36.08 -1.73 19.55
CA SER A 231 -35.28 -1.02 18.54
C SER A 231 -36.10 -0.26 17.49
N GLN A 232 -37.40 -0.57 17.40
CA GLN A 232 -38.40 0.07 16.52
C GLN A 232 -39.24 1.02 17.36
#